data_AF-A0A7D5Z5G4-F1
#
_entry.id   AF-A0A7D5Z5G4-F1
#
_cell.length_a   1.000
_cell.length_b   1.000
_cell.length_c   1.000
_cell.angle_alpha   90.00
_cell.angle_beta   90.00
_cell.angle_gamma   90.00
#
_symmetry.space_group_name_H-M   'P 1'
#
loop_
_entity.id
_entity.type
_entity.pdbx_description
1 polymer ?
#
loop_
_entity_poly.entity_id
_entity_poly.type
_entity_poly.pdbx_seq_one_letter_code
_entity_poly.pdbx_strand_id
1 'polypeptide(L)'
;MYRIPQFLSLLEHELIEQPDLYADMKAVMQFEPHSLLAWLPLLDYAESKLGDLDTVVKWLTCPHADLNGQPPAILVGTPGGVERAKALIAIYEPPPWRQR
;
A
#
# COMPACT_ATOMS: atom_id res chain seq x y z
N MET A 1 -12.13 -16.74 0.26
CA MET A 1 -12.56 -15.54 -0.48
C MET A 1 -12.76 -14.41 0.53
N TYR A 2 -11.67 -13.76 1.00
CA TYR A 2 -11.70 -12.72 2.05
C TYR A 2 -10.59 -11.66 1.91
N ARG A 3 -10.03 -11.48 0.70
CA ARG A 3 -8.78 -10.72 0.53
C ARG A 3 -8.90 -9.22 0.81
N ILE A 4 -10.00 -8.60 0.39
CA ILE A 4 -10.25 -7.18 0.68
C ILE A 4 -10.44 -6.98 2.20
N PRO A 5 -11.34 -7.71 2.91
CA PRO A 5 -11.42 -7.63 4.37
C PRO A 5 -10.08 -7.87 5.09
N GLN A 6 -9.27 -8.82 4.63
CA GLN A 6 -7.97 -9.10 5.19
C GLN A 6 -6.97 -7.96 4.98
N PHE A 7 -6.89 -7.41 3.77
CA PHE A 7 -6.08 -6.23 3.46
C PHE A 7 -6.45 -5.05 4.36
N LEU A 8 -7.74 -4.82 4.56
CA LEU A 8 -8.24 -3.72 5.40
C LEU A 8 -7.92 -3.91 6.87
N SER A 9 -8.04 -5.13 7.38
CA SER A 9 -7.66 -5.45 8.75
C SER A 9 -6.17 -5.26 8.99
N LEU A 10 -5.32 -5.66 8.03
CA LEU A 10 -3.87 -5.45 8.10
C LEU A 10 -3.52 -3.96 8.03
N LEU A 11 -4.19 -3.23 7.14
CA LEU A 11 -4.00 -1.80 6.98
C LEU A 11 -4.38 -1.01 8.24
N GLU A 12 -5.50 -1.35 8.86
CA GLU A 12 -5.94 -0.77 10.14
C GLU A 12 -4.94 -1.05 11.26
N HIS A 13 -4.36 -2.26 11.29
CA HIS A 13 -3.33 -2.61 12.27
C HIS A 13 -2.05 -1.80 12.10
N GLU A 14 -1.53 -1.71 10.87
CA GLU A 14 -0.27 -1.00 10.57
C GLU A 14 -0.40 0.53 10.69
N LEU A 15 -1.60 1.08 10.50
CA LEU A 15 -1.85 2.52 10.59
C LEU A 15 -2.37 2.97 11.97
N ILE A 16 -2.37 2.10 12.99
CA ILE A 16 -2.86 2.45 14.33
C ILE A 16 -2.12 3.66 14.94
N GLU A 17 -0.83 3.80 14.61
CA GLU A 17 0.03 4.90 15.05
C GLU A 17 0.02 6.10 14.06
N GLN A 18 -0.71 6.01 12.94
CA GLN A 18 -0.83 7.03 11.90
C GLN A 18 -2.31 7.32 11.57
N PRO A 19 -3.08 7.89 12.53
CA PRO A 19 -4.54 8.01 12.42
C PRO A 19 -4.99 8.89 11.24
N ASP A 20 -4.20 9.91 10.87
CA ASP A 20 -4.51 10.77 9.74
C ASP A 20 -4.46 10.00 8.40
N LEU A 21 -3.40 9.21 8.20
CA LEU A 21 -3.24 8.38 7.01
C LEU A 21 -4.33 7.29 6.94
N TYR A 22 -4.71 6.73 8.09
CA TYR A 22 -5.84 5.79 8.16
C TYR A 22 -7.17 6.44 7.78
N ALA A 23 -7.42 7.66 8.28
CA ALA A 23 -8.62 8.42 7.95
C ALA A 23 -8.68 8.77 6.46
N ASP A 24 -7.56 9.19 5.86
CA ASP A 24 -7.47 9.48 4.43
C ASP A 24 -7.75 8.25 3.58
N MET A 25 -7.16 7.10 3.93
CA MET A 25 -7.43 5.84 3.21
C MET A 25 -8.89 5.40 3.37
N LYS A 26 -9.47 5.53 4.56
CA LYS A 26 -10.91 5.28 4.77
C LYS A 26 -11.80 6.22 3.95
N ALA A 27 -11.43 7.50 3.85
CA ALA A 27 -12.17 8.47 3.08
C ALA A 27 -12.16 8.09 1.59
N VAL A 28 -11.00 7.73 1.03
CA VAL A 28 -10.91 7.23 -0.35
C VAL A 28 -11.77 6.00 -0.56
N MET A 29 -11.75 5.05 0.38
CA MET A 29 -12.59 3.86 0.32
C MET A 29 -14.09 4.15 0.32
N GLN A 30 -14.51 5.14 1.11
CA GLN A 30 -15.91 5.48 1.29
C GLN A 30 -16.45 6.33 0.13
N PHE A 31 -15.67 7.32 -0.32
CA PHE A 31 -16.13 8.33 -1.26
C PHE A 31 -15.65 8.08 -2.70
N GLU A 32 -14.52 7.41 -2.87
CA GLU A 32 -13.91 7.13 -4.19
C GLU A 32 -13.45 5.66 -4.35
N PRO A 33 -14.33 4.67 -4.11
CA PRO A 33 -13.95 3.25 -4.18
C PRO A 33 -13.41 2.83 -5.55
N HIS A 34 -13.84 3.52 -6.60
CA HIS A 34 -13.37 3.39 -7.99
C HIS A 34 -11.87 3.65 -8.12
N SER A 35 -11.35 4.62 -7.37
CA SER A 35 -9.92 4.98 -7.34
C SER A 35 -9.08 3.81 -6.82
N LEU A 36 -9.65 2.94 -5.99
CA LEU A 36 -8.97 1.73 -5.48
C LEU A 36 -8.99 0.56 -6.46
N LEU A 37 -9.92 0.52 -7.41
CA LEU A 37 -9.97 -0.55 -8.41
C LEU A 37 -8.68 -0.60 -9.24
N ALA A 38 -8.12 0.56 -9.58
CA ALA A 38 -6.85 0.67 -10.29
C ALA A 38 -5.64 0.20 -9.46
N TRP A 39 -5.79 0.16 -8.13
CA TRP A 39 -4.74 -0.34 -7.23
C TRP A 39 -4.79 -1.86 -7.06
N LEU A 40 -5.91 -2.53 -7.33
CA LEU A 40 -5.99 -3.99 -7.15
C LEU A 40 -4.92 -4.76 -7.95
N PRO A 41 -4.69 -4.49 -9.25
CA PRO A 41 -3.62 -5.15 -9.99
C PRO A 41 -2.21 -4.81 -9.47
N LEU A 42 -2.04 -3.63 -8.87
CA LEU A 42 -0.79 -3.25 -8.24
C LEU A 42 -0.56 -4.04 -6.94
N LEU A 43 -1.61 -4.27 -6.14
CA LEU A 43 -1.53 -5.11 -4.94
C LEU A 43 -1.21 -6.57 -5.32
N ASP A 44 -1.79 -7.08 -6.41
CA ASP A 44 -1.46 -8.40 -6.96
C ASP A 44 0.02 -8.49 -7.36
N TYR A 45 0.49 -7.48 -8.09
CA TYR A 45 1.89 -7.41 -8.50
C TYR A 45 2.83 -7.32 -7.29
N ALA A 46 2.52 -6.45 -6.32
CA ALA A 46 3.29 -6.28 -5.11
C ALA A 46 3.32 -7.57 -4.28
N GLU A 47 2.19 -8.28 -4.15
CA GLU A 47 2.13 -9.56 -3.45
C GLU A 47 2.96 -10.63 -4.17
N SER A 48 2.91 -10.69 -5.51
CA SER A 48 3.75 -11.61 -6.28
C SER A 48 5.25 -11.33 -6.12
N LYS A 49 5.62 -10.06 -5.92
CA LYS A 49 7.02 -9.64 -5.78
C LYS A 49 7.53 -9.77 -4.34
N LEU A 50 6.71 -9.40 -3.36
CA LEU A 50 7.07 -9.36 -1.94
C LEU A 50 6.75 -10.67 -1.21
N GLY A 51 5.85 -11.49 -1.76
CA GLY A 51 5.56 -12.85 -1.35
C GLY A 51 4.31 -13.03 -0.49
N ASP A 52 3.84 -12.02 0.23
CA ASP A 52 2.56 -12.04 0.96
C ASP A 52 1.96 -10.65 1.15
N LEU A 53 0.68 -10.64 1.48
CA LEU A 53 -0.11 -9.42 1.70
C LEU A 53 0.35 -8.60 2.93
N ASP A 54 0.86 -9.23 4.00
CA ASP A 54 1.37 -8.50 5.19
C ASP A 54 2.54 -7.60 4.80
N THR A 55 3.46 -8.13 4.00
CA THR A 55 4.63 -7.39 3.54
C THR A 55 4.25 -6.30 2.53
N VAL A 56 3.20 -6.51 1.73
CA VAL A 56 2.64 -5.47 0.86
C VAL A 56 2.06 -4.32 1.69
N VAL A 57 1.32 -4.61 2.76
CA VAL A 57 0.74 -3.58 3.62
C VAL A 57 1.86 -2.80 4.32
N LYS A 58 2.87 -3.48 4.88
CA LYS A 58 4.05 -2.81 5.45
C LYS A 58 4.77 -1.94 4.43
N TRP A 59 4.95 -2.43 3.21
CA TRP A 59 5.54 -1.65 2.13
C TRP A 59 4.74 -0.38 1.84
N LEU A 60 3.40 -0.46 1.84
CA LEU A 60 2.51 0.68 1.61
C LEU A 60 2.55 1.72 2.73
N THR A 61 2.78 1.31 3.97
CA THR A 61 2.64 2.17 5.18
C THR A 61 3.97 2.63 5.77
N CYS A 62 5.08 2.00 5.40
CA CYS A 62 6.42 2.40 5.85
C CYS A 62 6.97 3.58 5.03
N PRO A 63 7.85 4.43 5.59
CA PRO A 63 8.57 5.48 4.87
C PRO A 63 9.45 4.96 3.72
N HIS A 64 9.44 5.65 2.57
CA HIS A 64 10.37 5.38 1.45
C HIS A 64 11.26 6.58 1.15
N ALA A 65 12.54 6.32 0.89
CA ALA A 65 13.50 7.35 0.54
C ALA A 65 13.12 8.08 -0.76
N ASP A 66 12.64 7.32 -1.76
CA ASP A 66 12.15 7.85 -3.04
C ASP A 66 10.90 8.73 -2.93
N LEU A 67 10.26 8.72 -1.75
CA LEU A 67 9.12 9.56 -1.40
C LEU A 67 9.45 10.56 -0.28
N ASN A 68 10.73 10.91 -0.09
CA ASN A 68 11.18 11.83 0.95
C ASN A 68 10.74 11.42 2.36
N GLY A 69 10.76 10.11 2.66
CA GLY A 69 10.34 9.56 3.94
C GLY A 69 8.82 9.43 4.11
N GLN A 70 8.03 9.65 3.04
CA GLN A 70 6.60 9.39 3.04
C GLN A 70 6.28 7.94 2.65
N PRO A 71 5.13 7.40 3.11
CA PRO A 71 4.69 6.07 2.71
C PRO A 71 4.00 6.06 1.33
N PRO A 72 4.11 4.98 0.53
CA PRO A 72 3.46 4.88 -0.77
C PRO A 72 1.93 5.04 -0.72
N ALA A 73 1.32 4.77 0.43
CA ALA A 73 -0.09 5.06 0.69
C ALA A 73 -0.47 6.53 0.42
N ILE A 74 0.45 7.49 0.55
CA ILE A 74 0.19 8.91 0.24
C ILE A 74 -0.10 9.15 -1.25
N LEU A 75 0.25 8.20 -2.13
CA LEU A 75 0.00 8.31 -3.56
C LEU A 75 -1.45 7.94 -3.92
N VAL A 76 -2.20 7.33 -3.01
CA VAL A 76 -3.61 7.00 -3.22
C VAL A 76 -4.42 8.29 -3.39
N GLY A 77 -5.26 8.34 -4.42
CA GLY A 77 -6.03 9.56 -4.75
C GLY A 77 -5.24 10.64 -5.50
N THR A 78 -3.92 10.50 -5.66
CA THR A 78 -3.11 11.47 -6.43
C THR A 78 -3.11 11.15 -7.93
N PRO A 79 -3.05 12.17 -8.81
CA PRO A 79 -2.90 11.95 -10.25
C PRO A 79 -1.65 11.13 -10.57
N GLY A 80 -1.83 9.98 -11.24
CA GLY A 80 -0.73 9.08 -11.59
C GLY A 80 -0.13 8.29 -10.41
N GLY A 81 -0.78 8.29 -9.25
CA GLY A 81 -0.30 7.60 -8.05
C GLY A 81 -0.03 6.11 -8.26
N VAL A 82 -0.88 5.42 -9.01
CA VAL A 82 -0.72 3.99 -9.34
C VAL A 82 0.56 3.73 -10.12
N GLU A 83 0.84 4.52 -11.16
CA GLU A 83 2.05 4.32 -11.99
C GLU A 83 3.32 4.62 -11.19
N ARG A 84 3.29 5.64 -10.32
CA ARG A 84 4.41 5.94 -9.41
C ARG A 84 4.63 4.81 -8.41
N ALA A 85 3.56 4.32 -7.78
CA ALA A 85 3.64 3.21 -6.84
C ALA A 85 4.12 1.91 -7.51
N LYS A 86 3.72 1.68 -8.77
CA LYS A 86 4.21 0.57 -9.61
C LYS A 86 5.70 0.68 -9.90
N ALA A 87 6.18 1.87 -10.25
CA ALA A 87 7.61 2.12 -10.45
C ALA A 87 8.42 1.89 -9.16
N LEU A 88 7.90 2.35 -8.01
CA LEU A 88 8.52 2.15 -6.70
C LEU A 88 8.64 0.67 -6.35
N ILE A 89 7.53 -0.07 -6.40
CA ILE A 89 7.57 -1.50 -6.06
C ILE A 89 8.43 -2.29 -7.05
N ALA A 90 8.54 -1.88 -8.32
CA ALA A 90 9.38 -2.55 -9.31
C ALA A 90 10.88 -2.49 -8.97
N ILE A 91 11.36 -1.42 -8.34
CA ILE A 91 12.76 -1.26 -7.91
C ILE A 91 12.99 -1.65 -6.45
N TYR A 92 11.92 -1.76 -5.64
CA TYR A 92 12.04 -2.09 -4.22
C TYR A 92 12.66 -3.47 -4.03
N GLU A 93 13.74 -3.52 -3.25
CA GLU A 93 14.35 -4.78 -2.82
C GLU A 93 13.53 -5.36 -1.68
N PRO A 94 13.31 -6.69 -1.64
CA PRO A 94 12.61 -7.32 -0.53
C PRO A 94 13.32 -6.97 0.79
N PRO A 95 12.57 -6.59 1.82
CA PRO A 95 13.15 -6.10 3.06
C PRO A 95 13.98 -7.20 3.75
N PRO A 96 14.99 -6.84 4.56
CA PRO A 96 15.99 -7.78 5.09
C PRO A 96 15.39 -8.89 5.97
N TRP A 97 14.20 -8.70 6.56
CA TRP A 97 13.52 -9.76 7.33
C TRP A 97 12.94 -10.89 6.46
N ARG A 98 12.85 -10.68 5.13
CA ARG A 98 12.47 -11.70 4.13
C ARG A 98 13.68 -12.38 3.48
N GLN A 99 14.91 -11.88 3.68
CA GLN A 99 16.12 -12.43 3.05
C GLN A 99 16.66 -13.68 3.80
N ARG A 100 15.80 -14.47 4.44
CA ARG A 100 16.17 -15.67 5.21
C ARG A 100 15.66 -16.94 4.54
#